data_AF-A0A3B5LLZ5-F1
#
_entry.id   AF-A0A3B5LLZ5-F1
#
_cell.length_a   1.000
_cell.length_b   1.000
_cell.length_c   1.000
_cell.angle_alpha   90.00
_cell.angle_beta   90.00
_cell.angle_gamma   90.00
#
_symmetry.space_group_name_H-M   'P 1'
#
loop_
_entity.id
_entity.type
_entity.pdbx_description
1 polymer ?
#
loop_
_entity_poly.entity_id
_entity_poly.type
_entity_poly.pdbx_seq_one_letter_code
_entity_poly.pdbx_strand_id
1 'polypeptide(L)'
;NTFKERLKLFFIKNQRSSLRIRLFNFALKILTCALYILRVSLDNPTENNSINGCQVHSSPSPSVLQVTVALISFLETMLITYLSYKGNIWEQIFQISFILEMINTVPFIITIFWAPLRNIFVPVFLNCWLAKGALENMINDFHRAIQRTHSAMFNQVFILICTLLCLVFTGACGIQHLERAGKNLSLFDSFYFCIVTFSTVGYGDVTPQIWPSQLLVVILICVALVVLPLQFEELAYLWMESQKLGGNYSRHRAQTEKHVVLCVSSLKIDLLMDFLNEFYAHPRLQDYYVVILCPTEIDIQVRRILQIPLWSQRVIYLQGSALKDQDLMRAKMDDAEACFILSSRNEVDRTAADHQTILRAWAAKDFAPNCPLYVQILKPENKFHVKFADHVVCEEEFKYAMLALNCVCPATSTLVTLLVHTSRGQ
;
A
#
# COMPACT_ATOMS: atom_id res chain seq x y z
N ASN A 1 -29.20 -6.44 23.34
CA ASN A 1 -30.22 -6.60 22.25
C ASN A 1 -31.09 -5.33 22.10
N THR A 2 -30.48 -4.14 22.08
CA THR A 2 -31.23 -2.90 21.85
C THR A 2 -31.29 -2.56 20.35
N PHE A 3 -32.27 -1.75 19.94
CA PHE A 3 -32.38 -1.25 18.56
C PHE A 3 -31.09 -0.55 18.10
N LYS A 4 -30.52 0.30 18.96
CA LYS A 4 -29.24 0.99 18.72
C LYS A 4 -28.08 0.02 18.51
N GLU A 5 -28.00 -1.06 19.30
CA GLU A 5 -26.97 -2.09 19.13
C GLU A 5 -27.11 -2.86 17.82
N ARG A 6 -28.34 -3.21 17.41
CA ARG A 6 -28.60 -3.89 16.14
C ARG A 6 -28.14 -3.04 14.94
N LEU A 7 -28.45 -1.75 14.95
CA LEU A 7 -27.96 -0.82 13.93
C LEU A 7 -26.43 -0.65 13.99
N LYS A 8 -25.85 -0.51 15.19
CA LYS A 8 -24.40 -0.39 15.35
C LYS A 8 -23.67 -1.63 14.86
N LEU A 9 -24.26 -2.81 15.05
CA LEU A 9 -23.75 -4.06 14.49
C LEU A 9 -23.76 -4.03 12.96
N PHE A 10 -24.86 -3.60 12.36
CA PHE A 10 -25.02 -3.56 10.90
C PHE A 10 -24.12 -2.51 10.22
N PHE A 11 -24.04 -1.29 10.75
CA PHE A 11 -23.31 -0.18 10.13
C PHE A 11 -21.82 -0.17 10.46
N ILE A 12 -21.41 -0.55 11.68
CA ILE A 12 -20.04 -0.33 12.18
C ILE A 12 -19.32 -1.64 12.46
N LYS A 13 -19.93 -2.57 13.21
CA LYS A 13 -19.18 -3.73 13.73
C LYS A 13 -19.06 -4.88 12.72
N ASN A 14 -20.05 -5.08 11.86
CA ASN A 14 -20.04 -6.18 10.90
C ASN A 14 -19.33 -5.74 9.61
N GLN A 15 -18.21 -6.40 9.31
CA GLN A 15 -17.31 -6.03 8.23
C GLN A 15 -17.98 -6.11 6.85
N ARG A 16 -18.73 -7.17 6.55
CA ARG A 16 -19.35 -7.35 5.22
C ARG A 16 -20.47 -6.36 4.95
N SER A 17 -21.29 -6.06 5.96
CA SER A 17 -22.39 -5.08 5.82
C SER A 17 -21.85 -3.65 5.82
N SER A 18 -20.90 -3.33 6.71
CA SER A 18 -20.25 -2.01 6.74
C SER A 18 -19.59 -1.67 5.40
N LEU A 19 -18.86 -2.63 4.81
CA LEU A 19 -18.24 -2.45 3.50
C LEU A 19 -19.27 -2.15 2.39
N ARG A 20 -20.39 -2.89 2.36
CA ARG A 20 -21.47 -2.67 1.37
C ARG A 20 -22.10 -1.29 1.50
N ILE A 21 -22.33 -0.83 2.72
CA ILE A 21 -22.90 0.50 3.00
C ILE A 21 -21.93 1.60 2.54
N ARG A 22 -20.64 1.47 2.88
CA ARG A 22 -19.62 2.43 2.42
C ARG A 22 -19.48 2.46 0.90
N LEU A 23 -19.52 1.31 0.24
CA LEU A 23 -19.49 1.22 -1.22
C LEU A 23 -20.74 1.85 -1.85
N PHE A 24 -21.91 1.64 -1.25
CA PHE A 24 -23.15 2.28 -1.68
C PHE A 24 -23.08 3.81 -1.55
N ASN A 25 -22.64 4.32 -0.40
CA ASN A 25 -22.47 5.75 -0.18
C ASN A 25 -21.43 6.35 -1.15
N PHE A 26 -20.29 5.69 -1.33
CA PHE A 26 -19.28 6.06 -2.33
C PHE A 26 -19.86 6.16 -3.74
N ALA A 27 -20.64 5.16 -4.17
CA ALA A 27 -21.29 5.16 -5.48
C ALA A 27 -22.30 6.31 -5.62
N LEU A 28 -23.08 6.61 -4.58
CA LEU A 28 -23.99 7.76 -4.57
C LEU A 28 -23.25 9.10 -4.69
N LYS A 29 -22.12 9.27 -3.99
CA LYS A 29 -21.30 10.49 -4.07
C LYS A 29 -20.68 10.66 -5.45
N ILE A 30 -20.19 9.59 -6.08
CA ILE A 30 -19.73 9.64 -7.48
C ILE A 30 -20.87 9.96 -8.43
N LEU A 31 -22.05 9.34 -8.24
CA LEU A 31 -23.21 9.57 -9.07
C LEU A 31 -23.65 11.05 -9.04
N THR A 32 -23.63 11.70 -7.87
CA THR A 32 -23.93 13.14 -7.79
C THR A 32 -22.91 14.01 -8.52
N CYS A 33 -21.62 13.66 -8.48
CA CYS A 33 -20.58 14.33 -9.27
C CYS A 33 -20.78 14.10 -10.78
N ALA A 34 -21.13 12.89 -11.21
CA ALA A 34 -21.41 12.57 -12.61
C ALA A 34 -22.64 13.33 -13.13
N LEU A 35 -23.69 13.42 -12.33
CA LEU A 35 -24.88 14.23 -12.65
C LEU A 35 -24.55 15.72 -12.74
N TYR A 36 -23.60 16.21 -11.95
CA TYR A 36 -23.11 17.58 -12.09
C TYR A 36 -22.42 17.79 -13.44
N ILE A 37 -21.53 16.89 -13.86
CA ILE A 37 -20.87 16.95 -15.18
C ILE A 37 -21.90 16.92 -16.32
N LEU A 38 -22.87 16.00 -16.25
CA LEU A 38 -23.95 15.91 -17.23
C LEU A 38 -24.79 17.18 -17.27
N ARG A 39 -25.14 17.74 -16.10
CA ARG A 39 -25.86 19.02 -16.01
C ARG A 39 -25.07 20.12 -16.70
N VAL A 40 -23.79 20.30 -16.36
CA VAL A 40 -22.94 21.34 -16.95
C VAL A 40 -22.79 21.17 -18.46
N SER A 41 -22.74 19.93 -18.95
CA SER A 41 -22.59 19.64 -20.38
C SER A 41 -23.87 19.88 -21.19
N LEU A 42 -25.04 19.76 -20.56
CA LEU A 42 -26.36 20.00 -21.18
C LEU A 42 -26.82 21.46 -21.08
N ASP A 43 -26.18 22.25 -20.21
CA ASP A 43 -26.55 23.63 -19.90
C ASP A 43 -25.96 24.58 -20.97
N ASN A 44 -26.72 24.85 -22.04
CA ASN A 44 -26.31 25.76 -23.11
C ASN A 44 -26.58 27.23 -22.71
N PRO A 45 -25.55 28.11 -22.70
CA PRO A 45 -25.71 29.51 -22.26
C PRO A 45 -26.50 30.38 -23.25
N THR A 46 -26.78 29.92 -24.48
CA THR A 46 -27.40 30.72 -25.55
C THR A 46 -28.90 30.99 -25.37
N GLU A 47 -29.58 30.36 -24.40
CA GLU A 47 -31.00 30.64 -24.08
C GLU A 47 -31.20 31.57 -22.85
N ASN A 48 -30.15 31.96 -22.13
CA ASN A 48 -30.26 32.66 -20.85
C ASN A 48 -29.97 34.18 -20.95
N ASN A 49 -30.96 34.95 -21.41
CA ASN A 49 -31.00 36.41 -21.22
C ASN A 49 -31.64 36.78 -19.86
N SER A 50 -31.04 36.37 -18.74
CA SER A 50 -31.43 36.87 -17.41
C SER A 50 -30.23 37.42 -16.64
N ILE A 51 -30.39 38.65 -16.17
CA ILE A 51 -29.37 39.59 -15.67
C ILE A 51 -28.74 39.18 -14.32
N ASN A 52 -29.05 38.00 -13.78
CA ASN A 52 -28.54 37.53 -12.49
C ASN A 52 -27.82 36.19 -12.65
N GLY A 53 -26.48 36.21 -12.60
CA GLY A 53 -25.59 35.02 -12.67
C GLY A 53 -25.77 33.96 -11.57
N CYS A 54 -26.86 34.01 -10.80
CA CYS A 54 -27.19 33.08 -9.72
C CYS A 54 -28.33 32.10 -10.06
N GLN A 55 -28.99 32.22 -11.21
CA GLN A 55 -30.10 31.34 -11.60
C GLN A 55 -29.67 30.37 -12.69
N VAL A 56 -29.66 29.07 -12.36
CA VAL A 56 -29.37 27.99 -13.31
C VAL A 56 -30.67 27.27 -13.65
N HIS A 57 -31.11 27.35 -14.91
CA HIS A 57 -32.33 26.67 -15.35
C HIS A 57 -32.07 25.16 -15.35
N SER A 58 -32.77 24.42 -14.49
CA SER A 58 -32.60 22.96 -14.41
C SER A 58 -33.71 22.29 -15.21
N SER A 59 -33.34 21.41 -16.16
CA SER A 59 -34.29 20.47 -16.73
C SER A 59 -34.86 19.57 -15.61
N PRO A 60 -36.12 19.13 -15.69
CA PRO A 60 -36.80 18.51 -14.54
C PRO A 60 -36.27 17.13 -14.15
N SER A 61 -35.61 16.40 -15.06
CA SER A 61 -35.21 15.01 -14.82
C SER A 61 -33.95 14.82 -13.93
N PRO A 62 -32.85 15.58 -14.07
CA PRO A 62 -31.66 15.38 -13.23
C PRO A 62 -31.86 15.92 -11.80
N SER A 63 -32.71 16.93 -11.62
CA SER A 63 -32.95 17.58 -10.32
C SER A 63 -33.68 16.66 -9.34
N VAL A 64 -34.66 15.87 -9.80
CA VAL A 64 -35.39 14.92 -8.95
C VAL A 64 -34.44 13.85 -8.42
N LEU A 65 -33.56 13.33 -9.27
CA LEU A 65 -32.60 12.30 -8.88
C LEU A 65 -31.59 12.84 -7.87
N GLN A 66 -31.08 14.07 -8.04
CA GLN A 66 -30.19 14.72 -7.07
C GLN A 66 -30.85 14.93 -5.70
N VAL A 67 -32.13 15.34 -5.67
CA VAL A 67 -32.89 15.50 -4.42
C VAL A 67 -33.07 14.15 -3.71
N THR A 68 -33.37 13.07 -4.44
CA THR A 68 -33.49 11.74 -3.83
C THR A 68 -32.17 11.25 -3.24
N VAL A 69 -31.05 11.45 -3.95
CA VAL A 69 -29.72 11.06 -3.44
C VAL A 69 -29.33 11.91 -2.21
N ALA A 70 -29.61 13.21 -2.22
CA ALA A 70 -29.36 14.10 -1.09
C ALA A 70 -30.17 13.71 0.15
N LEU A 71 -31.43 13.28 -0.01
CA LEU A 71 -32.25 12.77 1.10
C LEU A 71 -31.66 11.50 1.70
N ILE A 72 -31.21 10.56 0.86
CA ILE A 72 -30.59 9.31 1.30
C ILE A 72 -29.30 9.59 2.08
N SER A 73 -28.41 10.44 1.55
CA SER A 73 -27.13 10.73 2.20
C SER A 73 -27.30 11.55 3.48
N PHE A 74 -28.29 12.44 3.54
CA PHE A 74 -28.67 13.15 4.77
C PHE A 74 -29.17 12.18 5.86
N LEU A 75 -30.06 11.24 5.50
CA LEU A 75 -30.56 10.24 6.45
C LEU A 75 -29.44 9.33 6.94
N GLU A 76 -28.53 8.91 6.05
CA GLU A 76 -27.38 8.09 6.42
C GLU A 76 -26.44 8.82 7.40
N THR A 77 -26.13 10.09 7.15
CA THR A 77 -25.26 10.88 8.05
C THR A 77 -25.91 11.11 9.41
N MET A 78 -27.20 11.43 9.46
CA MET A 78 -27.94 11.52 10.73
C MET A 78 -27.90 10.21 11.51
N LEU A 79 -28.04 9.08 10.82
CA LEU A 79 -27.99 7.76 11.43
C LEU A 79 -26.59 7.44 11.97
N ILE A 80 -25.53 7.74 11.22
CA ILE A 80 -24.15 7.53 11.65
C ILE A 80 -23.81 8.41 12.86
N THR A 81 -24.26 9.67 12.87
CA THR A 81 -24.10 10.59 14.03
C THR A 81 -24.77 10.02 15.28
N TYR A 82 -26.00 9.52 15.15
CA TYR A 82 -26.72 8.86 16.26
C TYR A 82 -26.00 7.61 16.78
N LEU A 83 -25.45 6.78 15.89
CA LEU A 83 -24.74 5.55 16.25
C LEU A 83 -23.35 5.79 16.86
N SER A 84 -22.68 6.86 16.42
CA SER A 84 -21.35 7.26 16.87
C SER A 84 -21.37 8.17 18.10
N TYR A 85 -22.55 8.61 18.56
CA TYR A 85 -22.69 9.48 19.74
C TYR A 85 -22.07 8.86 20.99
N LYS A 86 -21.08 9.55 21.55
CA LYS A 86 -20.33 9.19 22.78
C LYS A 86 -20.47 10.23 23.92
N GLY A 87 -21.31 11.26 23.76
CA GLY A 87 -21.55 12.29 24.77
C GLY A 87 -21.44 13.72 24.25
N ASN A 88 -20.56 13.97 23.28
CA ASN A 88 -20.35 15.30 22.69
C ASN A 88 -20.90 15.38 21.25
N ILE A 89 -22.00 16.10 21.07
CA ILE A 89 -22.59 16.35 19.74
C ILE A 89 -21.74 17.36 18.96
N TRP A 90 -21.16 18.35 19.65
CA TRP A 90 -20.35 19.40 19.05
C TRP A 90 -19.15 18.87 18.27
N GLU A 91 -18.50 17.83 18.78
CA GLU A 91 -17.37 17.17 18.10
C GLU A 91 -17.79 16.60 16.73
N GLN A 92 -18.99 16.04 16.65
CA GLN A 92 -19.52 15.47 15.40
C GLN A 92 -19.95 16.56 14.41
N ILE A 93 -20.55 17.65 14.91
CA ILE A 93 -21.01 18.77 14.07
C ILE A 93 -19.83 19.53 13.45
N PHE A 94 -18.74 19.72 14.19
CA PHE A 94 -17.55 20.44 13.71
C PHE A 94 -16.62 19.59 12.83
N GLN A 95 -16.97 18.33 12.55
CA GLN A 95 -16.20 17.50 11.64
C GLN A 95 -16.37 17.98 10.19
N ILE A 96 -15.26 18.12 9.46
CA ILE A 96 -15.25 18.64 8.07
C ILE A 96 -16.19 17.84 7.16
N SER A 97 -16.26 16.51 7.33
CA SER A 97 -17.17 15.65 6.57
C SER A 97 -18.65 15.96 6.82
N PHE A 98 -19.01 16.29 8.07
CA PHE A 98 -20.39 16.67 8.42
C PHE A 98 -20.73 18.03 7.82
N ILE A 99 -19.83 19.01 7.93
CA ILE A 99 -20.01 20.35 7.35
C ILE A 99 -20.20 20.28 5.83
N LEU A 100 -19.34 19.54 5.13
CA LEU A 100 -19.44 19.34 3.68
C LEU A 100 -20.74 18.63 3.29
N GLU A 101 -21.18 17.64 4.07
CA GLU A 101 -22.47 16.99 3.83
C GLU A 101 -23.61 18.00 3.97
N MET A 102 -23.64 18.80 5.04
CA MET A 102 -24.70 19.79 5.27
C MET A 102 -24.74 20.85 4.16
N ILE A 103 -23.59 21.36 3.73
CA ILE A 103 -23.48 22.32 2.61
C ILE A 103 -24.09 21.74 1.32
N ASN A 104 -23.89 20.43 1.08
CA ASN A 104 -24.33 19.80 -0.16
C ASN A 104 -25.78 19.32 -0.10
N THR A 105 -26.27 18.79 1.03
CA THR A 105 -27.59 18.15 1.11
C THR A 105 -28.70 19.10 1.53
N VAL A 106 -28.44 20.02 2.46
CA VAL A 106 -29.47 20.89 3.04
C VAL A 106 -30.13 21.78 1.99
N PRO A 107 -29.40 22.42 1.06
CA PRO A 107 -30.02 23.20 -0.01
C PRO A 107 -31.02 22.38 -0.84
N PHE A 108 -30.70 21.14 -1.21
CA PHE A 108 -31.64 20.27 -1.95
C PHE A 108 -32.90 19.95 -1.16
N ILE A 109 -32.79 19.72 0.15
CA ILE A 109 -33.96 19.48 1.00
C ILE A 109 -34.85 20.74 1.03
N ILE A 110 -34.27 21.93 1.12
CA ILE A 110 -35.00 23.20 1.09
C ILE A 110 -35.75 23.37 -0.26
N THR A 111 -35.15 22.95 -1.38
CA THR A 111 -35.82 23.04 -2.71
C THR A 111 -37.09 22.20 -2.85
N ILE A 112 -37.33 21.22 -1.95
CA ILE A 112 -38.57 20.46 -1.89
C ILE A 112 -39.73 21.37 -1.44
N PHE A 113 -39.47 22.19 -0.43
CA PHE A 113 -40.48 23.04 0.19
C PHE A 113 -40.67 24.38 -0.55
N TRP A 114 -39.63 24.87 -1.23
CA TRP A 114 -39.63 26.17 -1.89
C TRP A 114 -39.33 26.05 -3.39
N ALA A 115 -40.37 26.17 -4.21
CA ALA A 115 -40.27 26.13 -5.67
C ALA A 115 -39.28 27.14 -6.30
N PRO A 116 -39.16 28.42 -5.85
CA PRO A 116 -38.25 29.37 -6.50
C PRO A 116 -36.77 29.05 -6.23
N LEU A 117 -36.46 28.28 -5.18
CA LEU A 117 -35.08 27.94 -4.81
C LEU A 117 -34.52 26.77 -5.63
N ARG A 118 -35.31 26.14 -6.51
CA ARG A 118 -34.85 25.06 -7.41
C ARG A 118 -33.76 25.50 -8.40
N ASN A 119 -33.69 26.79 -8.71
CA ASN A 119 -32.71 27.36 -9.65
C ASN A 119 -31.44 27.85 -8.95
N ILE A 120 -31.34 27.75 -7.62
CA ILE A 120 -30.14 28.12 -6.88
C ILE A 120 -29.01 27.13 -7.16
N PHE A 121 -27.80 27.67 -7.30
CA PHE A 121 -26.59 26.87 -7.40
C PHE A 121 -26.27 26.18 -6.06
N VAL A 122 -26.04 24.86 -6.13
CA VAL A 122 -25.56 24.06 -5.00
C VAL A 122 -24.20 23.47 -5.40
N PRO A 123 -23.14 23.61 -4.59
CA PRO A 123 -21.79 23.15 -4.94
C PRO A 123 -21.61 21.63 -4.79
N VAL A 124 -22.41 20.85 -5.51
CA VAL A 124 -22.44 19.38 -5.49
C VAL A 124 -21.08 18.76 -5.75
N PHE A 125 -20.22 19.44 -6.52
CA PHE A 125 -18.88 18.97 -6.83
C PHE A 125 -18.01 18.72 -5.58
N LEU A 126 -18.32 19.35 -4.44
CA LEU A 126 -17.66 19.08 -3.16
C LEU A 126 -17.89 17.64 -2.63
N ASN A 127 -18.89 16.92 -3.16
CA ASN A 127 -19.11 15.50 -2.85
C ASN A 127 -17.91 14.61 -3.24
N CYS A 128 -17.00 15.07 -4.09
CA CYS A 128 -15.77 14.33 -4.40
C CYS A 128 -14.90 14.10 -3.15
N TRP A 129 -14.83 15.07 -2.24
CA TRP A 129 -14.08 14.94 -0.99
C TRP A 129 -14.74 13.95 -0.02
N LEU A 130 -16.07 13.91 -0.01
CA LEU A 130 -16.83 12.93 0.76
C LEU A 130 -16.67 11.52 0.18
N ALA A 131 -16.64 11.39 -1.15
CA ALA A 131 -16.33 10.13 -1.83
C ALA A 131 -14.91 9.66 -1.48
N LYS A 132 -13.92 10.56 -1.49
CA LYS A 132 -12.54 10.29 -1.08
C LYS A 132 -12.47 9.80 0.37
N GLY A 133 -13.14 10.48 1.31
CA GLY A 133 -13.20 10.04 2.71
C GLY A 133 -13.90 8.68 2.89
N ALA A 134 -14.96 8.39 2.13
CA ALA A 134 -15.61 7.09 2.14
C ALA A 134 -14.68 5.97 1.64
N LEU A 135 -13.87 6.28 0.62
CA LEU A 135 -12.89 5.38 0.02
C LEU A 135 -11.71 5.10 0.97
N GLU A 136 -11.16 6.12 1.65
CA GLU A 136 -10.13 5.93 2.68
C GLU A 136 -10.62 5.03 3.81
N ASN A 137 -11.84 5.27 4.29
CA ASN A 137 -12.47 4.44 5.30
C ASN A 137 -12.65 2.99 4.82
N MET A 138 -13.06 2.79 3.56
CA MET A 138 -13.20 1.45 2.97
C MET A 138 -11.86 0.72 2.91
N ILE A 139 -10.79 1.41 2.50
CA ILE A 139 -9.44 0.88 2.41
C ILE A 139 -8.91 0.49 3.79
N ASN A 140 -9.15 1.31 4.81
CA ASN A 140 -8.74 1.03 6.18
C ASN A 140 -9.43 -0.24 6.75
N ASP A 141 -10.71 -0.45 6.42
CA ASP A 141 -11.42 -1.68 6.77
C ASP A 141 -10.83 -2.90 6.05
N PHE A 142 -10.47 -2.75 4.77
CA PHE A 142 -9.79 -3.80 4.01
C PHE A 142 -8.42 -4.13 4.60
N HIS A 143 -7.64 -3.12 4.98
CA HIS A 143 -6.34 -3.31 5.62
C HIS A 143 -6.46 -4.02 6.98
N ARG A 144 -7.46 -3.65 7.78
CA ARG A 144 -7.76 -4.32 9.05
C ARG A 144 -8.15 -5.79 8.86
N ALA A 145 -8.85 -6.10 7.77
CA ALA A 145 -9.31 -7.46 7.48
C ALA A 145 -8.25 -8.35 6.82
N ILE A 146 -7.42 -7.74 5.98
CA ILE A 146 -6.42 -8.41 5.16
C ILE A 146 -5.08 -7.91 5.70
N GLN A 147 -4.45 -8.68 6.59
CA GLN A 147 -3.08 -8.48 7.10
C GLN A 147 -2.00 -8.59 6.00
N ARG A 148 -2.29 -8.23 4.75
CA ARG A 148 -1.32 -8.19 3.67
C ARG A 148 -0.61 -6.85 3.70
N THR A 149 0.61 -6.87 4.20
CA THR A 149 1.59 -5.77 4.16
C THR A 149 1.75 -5.16 2.76
N HIS A 150 1.67 -5.97 1.71
CA HIS A 150 1.79 -5.51 0.31
C HIS A 150 0.67 -4.57 -0.15
N SER A 151 -0.48 -4.55 0.52
CA SER A 151 -1.59 -3.66 0.15
C SER A 151 -1.38 -2.22 0.60
N ALA A 152 -0.53 -1.95 1.61
CA ALA A 152 -0.37 -0.61 2.17
C ALA A 152 0.16 0.40 1.14
N MET A 153 1.19 0.01 0.39
CA MET A 153 1.76 0.83 -0.69
C MET A 153 0.75 1.19 -1.77
N PHE A 154 0.04 0.17 -2.26
CA PHE A 154 -0.96 0.36 -3.30
C PHE A 154 -2.10 1.27 -2.81
N ASN A 155 -2.52 1.08 -1.56
CA ASN A 155 -3.55 1.90 -0.93
C ASN A 155 -3.14 3.38 -0.86
N GLN A 156 -1.90 3.69 -0.49
CA GLN A 156 -1.41 5.07 -0.40
C GLN A 156 -1.26 5.73 -1.77
N VAL A 157 -0.73 5.01 -2.77
CA VAL A 157 -0.71 5.48 -4.19
C VAL A 157 -2.14 5.81 -4.65
N PHE A 158 -3.09 4.93 -4.33
CA PHE A 158 -4.46 5.12 -4.75
C PHE A 158 -5.12 6.33 -4.07
N ILE A 159 -4.85 6.55 -2.78
CA ILE A 159 -5.31 7.75 -2.05
C ILE A 159 -4.72 9.02 -2.67
N LEU A 160 -3.43 9.05 -3.02
CA LEU A 160 -2.78 10.17 -3.70
C LEU A 160 -3.44 10.48 -5.05
N ILE A 161 -3.73 9.46 -5.86
CA ILE A 161 -4.41 9.65 -7.14
C ILE A 161 -5.80 10.24 -6.90
N CYS A 162 -6.54 9.74 -5.91
CA CYS A 162 -7.84 10.27 -5.55
C CYS A 162 -7.79 11.72 -5.05
N THR A 163 -6.79 12.12 -4.25
CA THR A 163 -6.65 13.51 -3.80
C THR A 163 -6.37 14.45 -4.95
N LEU A 164 -5.46 14.08 -5.86
CA LEU A 164 -5.15 14.88 -7.05
C LEU A 164 -6.38 15.04 -7.94
N LEU A 165 -7.11 13.96 -8.21
CA LEU A 165 -8.35 14.00 -9.00
C LEU A 165 -9.43 14.87 -8.33
N CYS A 166 -9.61 14.78 -7.01
CA CYS A 166 -10.57 15.63 -6.29
C CYS A 166 -10.18 17.11 -6.35
N LEU A 167 -8.89 17.43 -6.19
CA LEU A 167 -8.39 18.79 -6.23
C LEU A 167 -8.59 19.40 -7.64
N VAL A 168 -8.21 18.68 -8.69
CA VAL A 168 -8.47 19.08 -10.09
C VAL A 168 -9.95 19.23 -10.38
N PHE A 169 -10.78 18.28 -9.93
CA PHE A 169 -12.22 18.33 -10.16
C PHE A 169 -12.89 19.52 -9.47
N THR A 170 -12.55 19.80 -8.21
CA THR A 170 -13.08 20.97 -7.50
C THR A 170 -12.60 22.29 -8.08
N GLY A 171 -11.33 22.37 -8.50
CA GLY A 171 -10.80 23.53 -9.22
C GLY A 171 -11.54 23.78 -10.53
N ALA A 172 -11.68 22.75 -11.36
CA ALA A 172 -12.30 22.86 -12.67
C ALA A 172 -13.78 23.27 -12.55
N CYS A 173 -14.53 22.64 -11.64
CA CYS A 173 -15.94 22.97 -11.41
C CYS A 173 -16.12 24.37 -10.81
N GLY A 174 -15.26 24.77 -9.87
CA GLY A 174 -15.33 26.08 -9.23
C GLY A 174 -15.01 27.23 -10.20
N ILE A 175 -13.95 27.08 -11.00
CA ILE A 175 -13.56 28.08 -11.99
C ILE A 175 -14.59 28.16 -13.11
N GLN A 176 -15.04 27.02 -13.63
CA GLN A 176 -16.08 26.98 -14.66
C GLN A 176 -17.36 27.67 -14.19
N HIS A 177 -17.76 27.48 -12.92
CA HIS A 177 -18.96 28.13 -12.37
C HIS A 177 -18.79 29.64 -12.25
N LEU A 178 -17.66 30.12 -11.72
CA LEU A 178 -17.42 31.55 -11.53
C LEU A 178 -17.23 32.29 -12.86
N GLU A 179 -16.53 31.68 -13.83
CA GLU A 179 -16.26 32.27 -15.14
C GLU A 179 -17.49 32.32 -16.06
N ARG A 180 -18.61 31.68 -15.71
CA ARG A 180 -19.91 31.91 -16.38
C ARG A 180 -20.33 33.39 -16.41
N ALA A 181 -19.88 34.19 -15.44
CA ALA A 181 -20.18 35.62 -15.38
C ALA A 181 -19.25 36.50 -16.25
N GLY A 182 -18.18 35.93 -16.80
CA GLY A 182 -17.15 36.63 -17.56
C GLY A 182 -16.96 35.95 -18.91
N LYS A 183 -15.93 35.12 -19.04
CA LYS A 183 -15.70 34.32 -20.24
C LYS A 183 -16.28 32.94 -20.00
N ASN A 184 -17.35 32.58 -20.71
CA ASN A 184 -17.98 31.25 -20.64
C ASN A 184 -16.98 30.13 -21.03
N LEU A 185 -16.17 29.67 -20.08
CA LEU A 185 -15.19 28.61 -20.28
C LEU A 185 -15.89 27.26 -20.33
N SER A 186 -15.43 26.38 -21.22
CA SER A 186 -15.87 25.00 -21.22
C SER A 186 -15.32 24.26 -19.99
N LEU A 187 -15.96 23.14 -19.62
CA LEU A 187 -15.48 22.29 -18.54
C LEU A 187 -14.07 21.74 -18.84
N PHE A 188 -13.78 21.49 -20.12
CA PHE A 188 -12.47 21.03 -20.56
C PHE A 188 -11.39 22.11 -20.43
N ASP A 189 -11.68 23.35 -20.84
CA ASP A 189 -10.74 24.48 -20.69
C ASP A 189 -10.41 24.73 -19.21
N SER A 190 -11.41 24.59 -18.34
CA SER A 190 -11.25 24.74 -16.89
C SER A 190 -10.42 23.61 -16.28
N PHE A 191 -10.59 22.38 -16.78
CA PHE A 191 -9.78 21.23 -16.38
C PHE A 191 -8.32 21.39 -16.83
N TYR A 192 -8.11 21.79 -18.08
CA TYR A 192 -6.78 22.12 -18.62
C TYR A 192 -6.10 23.21 -17.79
N PHE A 193 -6.82 24.31 -17.49
CA PHE A 193 -6.30 25.38 -16.64
C PHE A 193 -5.84 24.88 -15.27
N CYS A 194 -6.65 24.04 -14.60
CA CYS A 194 -6.28 23.48 -13.30
C CYS A 194 -5.02 22.61 -13.36
N ILE A 195 -4.89 21.74 -14.37
CA ILE A 195 -3.71 20.90 -14.52
C ILE A 195 -2.45 21.74 -14.80
N VAL A 196 -2.54 22.72 -15.70
CA VAL A 196 -1.43 23.64 -16.04
C VAL A 196 -1.02 24.48 -14.82
N THR A 197 -1.99 24.88 -14.00
CA THR A 197 -1.74 25.67 -12.78
C THR A 197 -1.08 24.81 -11.68
N PHE A 198 -1.59 23.60 -11.41
CA PHE A 198 -1.02 22.72 -10.38
C PHE A 198 0.32 22.12 -10.75
N SER A 199 0.58 21.94 -12.04
CA SER A 199 1.91 21.56 -12.54
C SER A 199 2.90 22.72 -12.52
N THR A 200 2.49 23.92 -12.08
CA THR A 200 3.31 25.15 -12.03
C THR A 200 3.85 25.61 -13.39
N VAL A 201 3.24 25.15 -14.49
CA VAL A 201 3.66 25.50 -15.85
C VAL A 201 3.18 26.90 -16.24
N GLY A 202 1.88 27.18 -16.04
CA GLY A 202 1.32 28.52 -16.22
C GLY A 202 1.45 29.13 -17.62
N TYR A 203 0.95 28.45 -18.67
CA TYR A 203 1.01 28.95 -20.06
C TYR A 203 0.34 30.33 -20.27
N GLY A 204 -0.68 30.66 -19.47
CA GLY A 204 -1.38 31.95 -19.53
C GLY A 204 -2.36 32.10 -20.70
N ASP A 205 -2.67 31.00 -21.39
CA ASP A 205 -3.65 30.91 -22.49
C ASP A 205 -5.10 30.95 -22.00
N VAL A 206 -5.39 30.28 -20.87
CA VAL A 206 -6.64 30.39 -20.12
C VAL A 206 -6.34 31.12 -18.81
N THR A 207 -7.07 32.19 -18.51
CA THR A 207 -6.86 32.99 -17.28
C THR A 207 -8.19 33.45 -16.68
N PRO A 208 -8.31 33.50 -15.34
CA PRO A 208 -9.48 34.04 -14.66
C PRO A 208 -9.54 35.57 -14.80
N GLN A 209 -10.67 36.09 -15.25
CA GLN A 209 -10.85 37.54 -15.46
C GLN A 209 -11.65 38.20 -14.34
N ILE A 210 -12.44 37.43 -13.58
CA ILE A 210 -13.37 37.97 -12.59
C ILE A 210 -12.78 37.92 -11.18
N TRP A 211 -13.00 38.95 -10.36
CA TRP A 211 -12.52 39.00 -8.97
C TRP A 211 -12.73 37.72 -8.13
N PRO A 212 -13.94 37.10 -8.06
CA PRO A 212 -14.12 35.89 -7.26
C PRO A 212 -13.37 34.68 -7.84
N SER A 213 -13.21 34.60 -9.16
CA SER A 213 -12.45 33.52 -9.81
C SER A 213 -10.95 33.65 -9.53
N GLN A 214 -10.41 34.87 -9.51
CA GLN A 214 -9.02 35.15 -9.15
C GLN A 214 -8.74 34.76 -7.70
N LEU A 215 -9.64 35.13 -6.78
CA LEU A 215 -9.52 34.75 -5.37
C LEU A 215 -9.56 33.23 -5.20
N LEU A 216 -10.46 32.54 -5.89
CA LEU A 216 -10.53 31.08 -5.87
C LEU A 216 -9.21 30.44 -6.33
N VAL A 217 -8.64 30.93 -7.44
CA VAL A 217 -7.36 30.42 -7.97
C VAL A 217 -6.21 30.63 -6.98
N VAL A 218 -6.13 31.78 -6.31
CA VAL A 218 -5.11 32.02 -5.27
C VAL A 218 -5.24 31.02 -4.13
N ILE A 219 -6.46 30.80 -3.63
CA ILE A 219 -6.72 29.81 -2.56
C ILE A 219 -6.33 28.40 -3.04
N LEU A 220 -6.72 28.03 -4.25
CA LEU A 220 -6.48 26.71 -4.83
C LEU A 220 -4.98 26.44 -5.03
N ILE A 221 -4.20 27.44 -5.46
CA ILE A 221 -2.74 27.34 -5.57
C ILE A 221 -2.11 27.15 -4.19
N CYS A 222 -2.50 27.93 -3.18
CA CYS A 222 -2.00 27.76 -1.82
C CYS A 222 -2.28 26.35 -1.27
N VAL A 223 -3.49 25.84 -1.48
CA VAL A 223 -3.85 24.48 -1.07
C VAL A 223 -3.03 23.43 -1.83
N ALA A 224 -2.88 23.57 -3.15
CA ALA A 224 -2.13 22.63 -3.97
C ALA A 224 -0.64 22.58 -3.59
N LEU A 225 -0.01 23.74 -3.38
CA LEU A 225 1.41 23.84 -3.00
C LEU A 225 1.72 23.28 -1.61
N VAL A 226 0.75 23.25 -0.70
CA VAL A 226 0.94 22.61 0.62
C VAL A 226 0.64 21.11 0.55
N VAL A 227 -0.47 20.73 -0.08
CA VAL A 227 -0.96 19.35 -0.04
C VAL A 227 -0.16 18.42 -0.95
N LEU A 228 0.14 18.83 -2.19
CA LEU A 228 0.78 17.93 -3.16
C LEU A 228 2.20 17.52 -2.75
N PRO A 229 3.11 18.42 -2.32
CA PRO A 229 4.46 18.01 -1.95
C PRO A 229 4.51 17.06 -0.76
N LEU A 230 3.70 17.31 0.27
CA LEU A 230 3.62 16.43 1.45
C LEU A 230 3.17 15.02 1.07
N GLN A 231 2.19 14.90 0.16
CA GLN A 231 1.72 13.58 -0.29
C GLN A 231 2.73 12.88 -1.21
N PHE A 232 3.48 13.61 -2.03
CA PHE A 232 4.57 13.04 -2.82
C PHE A 232 5.72 12.55 -1.95
N GLU A 233 6.09 13.30 -0.91
CA GLU A 233 7.12 12.91 0.05
C GLU A 233 6.72 11.64 0.80
N GLU A 234 5.49 11.57 1.32
CA GLU A 234 4.97 10.37 1.99
C GLU A 234 5.03 9.17 1.04
N LEU A 235 4.52 9.32 -0.19
CA LEU A 235 4.57 8.25 -1.20
C LEU A 235 6.02 7.81 -1.50
N ALA A 236 6.95 8.76 -1.66
CA ALA A 236 8.34 8.47 -1.95
C ALA A 236 9.01 7.71 -0.79
N TYR A 237 8.73 8.13 0.46
CA TYR A 237 9.21 7.46 1.67
C TYR A 237 8.73 6.01 1.72
N LEU A 238 7.42 5.79 1.55
CA LEU A 238 6.81 4.47 1.57
C LEU A 238 7.35 3.58 0.45
N TRP A 239 7.52 4.14 -0.76
CA TRP A 239 8.05 3.41 -1.90
C TRP A 239 9.50 2.98 -1.63
N MET A 240 10.30 3.86 -1.05
CA MET A 240 11.67 3.55 -0.64
C MET A 240 11.70 2.49 0.47
N GLU A 241 10.80 2.55 1.46
CA GLU A 241 10.68 1.56 2.53
C GLU A 241 10.29 0.18 1.97
N SER A 242 9.32 0.14 1.04
CA SER A 242 8.93 -1.11 0.36
C SER A 242 10.06 -1.74 -0.46
N GLN A 243 10.98 -0.93 -1.00
CA GLN A 243 12.17 -1.46 -1.69
C GLN A 243 13.17 -2.09 -0.71
N LYS A 244 13.31 -1.52 0.50
CA LYS A 244 14.19 -2.07 1.54
C LYS A 244 13.71 -3.41 2.08
N LEU A 245 12.40 -3.55 2.31
CA LEU A 245 11.78 -4.75 2.86
C LEU A 245 11.89 -5.99 1.94
N GLY A 246 12.30 -5.79 0.69
CA GLY A 246 12.22 -6.82 -0.36
C GLY A 246 10.76 -7.09 -0.76
N GLY A 247 10.55 -7.52 -2.00
CA GLY A 247 9.21 -7.82 -2.51
C GLY A 247 8.61 -9.09 -1.91
N ASN A 248 7.78 -9.76 -2.70
CA ASN A 248 7.34 -11.13 -2.44
C ASN A 248 7.88 -12.04 -3.53
N TYR A 249 8.27 -13.27 -3.16
CA TYR A 249 8.51 -14.28 -4.16
C TYR A 249 7.17 -14.70 -4.77
N SER A 250 7.01 -14.48 -6.07
CA SER A 250 5.71 -14.60 -6.72
C SER A 250 5.26 -16.05 -6.76
N ARG A 251 3.97 -16.30 -6.53
CA ARG A 251 3.41 -17.66 -6.54
C ARG A 251 3.56 -18.34 -7.90
N HIS A 252 3.41 -17.59 -8.99
CA HIS A 252 3.59 -18.14 -10.34
C HIS A 252 5.01 -18.67 -10.52
N ARG A 253 6.01 -17.86 -10.13
CA ARG A 253 7.42 -18.24 -10.18
C ARG A 253 7.72 -19.47 -9.33
N ALA A 254 7.21 -19.53 -8.11
CA ALA A 254 7.41 -20.67 -7.21
C ALA A 254 6.88 -22.00 -7.76
N GLN A 255 5.86 -21.96 -8.63
CA GLN A 255 5.27 -23.16 -9.22
C GLN A 255 5.97 -23.59 -10.52
N THR A 256 6.59 -22.65 -11.24
CA THR A 256 7.23 -22.91 -12.53
C THR A 256 8.73 -23.15 -12.41
N GLU A 257 9.38 -22.46 -11.48
CA GLU A 257 10.82 -22.42 -11.30
C GLU A 257 11.18 -23.00 -9.93
N LYS A 258 12.36 -23.62 -9.87
CA LYS A 258 12.87 -24.22 -8.63
C LYS A 258 13.56 -23.16 -7.79
N HIS A 259 13.24 -23.10 -6.50
CA HIS A 259 13.90 -22.20 -5.58
C HIS A 259 14.30 -22.87 -4.27
N VAL A 260 15.28 -22.25 -3.65
CA VAL A 260 15.85 -22.60 -2.36
C VAL A 260 15.75 -21.39 -1.45
N VAL A 261 15.47 -21.62 -0.17
CA VAL A 261 15.40 -20.56 0.83
C VAL A 261 16.65 -20.57 1.71
N LEU A 262 17.30 -19.42 1.86
CA LEU A 262 18.46 -19.21 2.73
C LEU A 262 18.07 -18.31 3.91
N CYS A 263 17.94 -18.91 5.09
CA CYS A 263 17.60 -18.23 6.35
C CYS A 263 18.86 -17.90 7.15
N VAL A 264 19.09 -16.62 7.42
CA VAL A 264 20.29 -16.13 8.12
C VAL A 264 19.98 -14.95 9.05
N SER A 265 20.70 -14.83 10.18
CA SER A 265 20.50 -13.71 11.14
C SER A 265 20.99 -12.37 10.60
N SER A 266 22.19 -12.36 10.02
CA SER A 266 22.85 -11.20 9.43
C SER A 266 23.71 -11.69 8.29
N LEU A 267 23.60 -11.02 7.14
CA LEU A 267 24.23 -11.45 5.91
C LEU A 267 25.47 -10.61 5.62
N LYS A 268 26.63 -11.26 5.65
CA LYS A 268 27.91 -10.67 5.25
C LYS A 268 28.29 -11.08 3.82
N ILE A 269 29.15 -10.29 3.19
CA ILE A 269 29.65 -10.56 1.84
C ILE A 269 30.32 -11.94 1.77
N ASP A 270 31.22 -12.23 2.71
CA ASP A 270 32.00 -13.48 2.70
C ASP A 270 31.09 -14.70 2.69
N LEU A 271 30.10 -14.72 3.61
CA LEU A 271 29.12 -15.81 3.70
C LEU A 271 28.27 -15.94 2.43
N LEU A 272 27.82 -14.81 1.86
CA LEU A 272 26.99 -14.82 0.66
C LEU A 272 27.79 -15.32 -0.55
N MET A 273 28.99 -14.81 -0.75
CA MET A 273 29.81 -15.15 -1.92
C MET A 273 30.26 -16.60 -1.85
N ASP A 274 30.69 -17.08 -0.69
CA ASP A 274 31.05 -18.49 -0.49
C ASP A 274 29.85 -19.39 -0.79
N PHE A 275 28.66 -19.06 -0.28
CA PHE A 275 27.44 -19.82 -0.56
C PHE A 275 27.06 -19.79 -2.05
N LEU A 276 26.99 -18.62 -2.67
CA LEU A 276 26.56 -18.48 -4.07
C LEU A 276 27.54 -19.13 -5.04
N ASN A 277 28.85 -18.96 -4.82
CA ASN A 277 29.87 -19.57 -5.68
C ASN A 277 29.81 -21.10 -5.59
N GLU A 278 29.70 -21.66 -4.39
CA GLU A 278 29.58 -23.09 -4.18
C GLU A 278 28.27 -23.65 -4.75
N PHE A 279 27.14 -22.96 -4.50
CA PHE A 279 25.83 -23.39 -4.95
C PHE A 279 25.71 -23.39 -6.48
N TYR A 280 26.22 -22.36 -7.16
CA TYR A 280 26.13 -22.23 -8.61
C TYR A 280 27.28 -22.88 -9.39
N ALA A 281 28.31 -23.42 -8.72
CA ALA A 281 29.40 -24.14 -9.37
C ALA A 281 28.91 -25.40 -10.11
N HIS A 282 27.87 -26.04 -9.58
CA HIS A 282 27.30 -27.25 -10.15
C HIS A 282 26.32 -26.96 -11.28
N PRO A 283 26.43 -27.60 -12.46
CA PRO A 283 25.62 -27.28 -13.64
C PRO A 283 24.11 -27.49 -13.43
N ARG A 284 23.70 -28.46 -12.60
CA ARG A 284 22.28 -28.72 -12.33
C ARG A 284 21.61 -27.65 -11.47
N LEU A 285 22.39 -26.87 -10.74
CA LEU A 285 21.91 -25.83 -9.82
C LEU A 285 21.86 -24.44 -10.47
N GLN A 286 22.28 -24.30 -11.74
CA GLN A 286 22.36 -23.01 -12.41
C GLN A 286 21.01 -22.34 -12.66
N ASP A 287 19.94 -23.15 -12.78
CA ASP A 287 18.57 -22.69 -13.03
C ASP A 287 17.78 -22.43 -11.73
N TYR A 288 18.41 -22.62 -10.57
CA TYR A 288 17.76 -22.43 -9.27
C TYR A 288 17.77 -20.98 -8.83
N TYR A 289 16.67 -20.56 -8.21
CA TYR A 289 16.56 -19.29 -7.52
C TYR A 289 16.97 -19.42 -6.05
N VAL A 290 17.76 -18.47 -5.56
CA VAL A 290 18.13 -18.40 -4.14
C VAL A 290 17.37 -17.25 -3.50
N VAL A 291 16.40 -17.58 -2.64
CA VAL A 291 15.60 -16.61 -1.89
C VAL A 291 16.20 -16.46 -0.49
N ILE A 292 16.70 -15.28 -0.17
CA ILE A 292 17.33 -14.98 1.12
C ILE A 292 16.27 -14.41 2.07
N LEU A 293 16.13 -15.01 3.25
CA LEU A 293 15.35 -14.48 4.37
C LEU A 293 16.28 -14.02 5.49
N CYS A 294 16.29 -12.71 5.73
CA CYS A 294 17.13 -12.11 6.76
C CYS A 294 16.40 -10.97 7.48
N PRO A 295 16.42 -10.91 8.84
CA PRO A 295 15.66 -9.89 9.58
C PRO A 295 16.30 -8.50 9.49
N THR A 296 17.61 -8.42 9.27
CA THR A 296 18.35 -7.16 9.14
C THR A 296 18.12 -6.52 7.79
N GLU A 297 18.29 -5.19 7.69
CA GLU A 297 18.30 -4.51 6.39
C GLU A 297 19.50 -4.99 5.54
N ILE A 298 19.40 -4.84 4.22
CA ILE A 298 20.48 -5.20 3.31
C ILE A 298 21.67 -4.24 3.45
N ASP A 299 22.85 -4.79 3.73
CA ASP A 299 24.09 -4.02 3.75
C ASP A 299 24.39 -3.42 2.36
N ILE A 300 24.98 -2.22 2.34
CA ILE A 300 25.31 -1.48 1.11
C ILE A 300 26.18 -2.32 0.17
N GLN A 301 27.12 -3.09 0.72
CA GLN A 301 28.02 -3.93 -0.07
C GLN A 301 27.30 -5.14 -0.68
N VAL A 302 26.45 -5.81 0.10
CA VAL A 302 25.60 -6.91 -0.38
C VAL A 302 24.68 -6.42 -1.49
N ARG A 303 24.10 -5.22 -1.34
CA ARG A 303 23.25 -4.60 -2.36
C ARG A 303 23.96 -4.42 -3.69
N ARG A 304 25.24 -4.01 -3.70
CA ARG A 304 26.04 -3.87 -4.93
C ARG A 304 26.27 -5.21 -5.61
N ILE A 305 26.54 -6.24 -4.83
CA ILE A 305 26.70 -7.62 -5.32
C ILE A 305 25.40 -8.08 -5.97
N LEU A 306 24.26 -8.00 -5.27
CA LEU A 306 22.98 -8.44 -5.83
C LEU A 306 22.51 -7.66 -7.07
N GLN A 307 23.11 -6.50 -7.38
CA GLN A 307 22.84 -5.75 -8.62
C GLN A 307 23.62 -6.28 -9.83
N ILE A 308 24.64 -7.10 -9.64
CA ILE A 308 25.41 -7.68 -10.75
C ILE A 308 24.49 -8.59 -11.58
N PRO A 309 24.51 -8.51 -12.92
CA PRO A 309 23.60 -9.27 -13.79
C PRO A 309 23.57 -10.79 -13.54
N LEU A 310 24.69 -11.37 -13.12
CA LEU A 310 24.79 -12.80 -12.77
C LEU A 310 23.89 -13.20 -11.60
N TRP A 311 23.77 -12.33 -10.59
CA TRP A 311 23.03 -12.61 -9.36
C TRP A 311 21.67 -11.91 -9.32
N SER A 312 21.51 -10.76 -9.96
CA SER A 312 20.26 -9.97 -9.93
C SER A 312 19.05 -10.72 -10.48
N GLN A 313 19.28 -11.66 -11.41
CA GLN A 313 18.23 -12.50 -11.97
C GLN A 313 17.91 -13.73 -11.10
N ARG A 314 18.85 -14.18 -10.26
CA ARG A 314 18.78 -15.49 -9.59
C ARG A 314 18.62 -15.40 -8.07
N VAL A 315 19.11 -14.33 -7.46
CA VAL A 315 19.14 -14.12 -6.02
C VAL A 315 18.14 -13.04 -5.63
N ILE A 316 17.23 -13.38 -4.72
CA ILE A 316 16.15 -12.52 -4.28
C ILE A 316 16.27 -12.32 -2.78
N TYR A 317 16.54 -11.09 -2.36
CA TYR A 317 16.60 -10.74 -0.94
C TYR A 317 15.22 -10.33 -0.42
N LEU A 318 14.77 -11.01 0.63
CA LEU A 318 13.55 -10.72 1.37
C LEU A 318 13.91 -10.37 2.81
N GLN A 319 13.57 -9.15 3.24
CA GLN A 319 13.72 -8.79 4.64
C GLN A 319 12.60 -9.45 5.46
N GLY A 320 12.97 -10.30 6.41
CA GLY A 320 12.03 -11.09 7.19
C GLY A 320 12.71 -12.14 8.06
N SER A 321 12.00 -12.65 9.06
CA SER A 321 12.49 -13.69 9.96
C SER A 321 11.80 -15.02 9.68
N ALA A 322 12.55 -16.11 9.62
CA ALA A 322 11.99 -17.46 9.50
C ALA A 322 11.11 -17.89 10.69
N LEU A 323 11.09 -17.11 11.79
CA LEU A 323 10.19 -17.34 12.93
C LEU A 323 8.75 -16.87 12.67
N LYS A 324 8.52 -16.08 11.62
CA LYS A 324 7.20 -15.54 11.28
C LYS A 324 6.66 -16.25 10.05
N ASP A 325 5.51 -16.91 10.20
CA ASP A 325 4.82 -17.60 9.10
C ASP A 325 4.53 -16.70 7.90
N GLN A 326 4.29 -15.40 8.15
CA GLN A 326 4.07 -14.42 7.08
C GLN A 326 5.30 -14.28 6.17
N ASP A 327 6.51 -14.28 6.74
CA ASP A 327 7.75 -14.16 5.98
C ASP A 327 8.08 -15.46 5.24
N LEU A 328 7.76 -16.62 5.84
CA LEU A 328 7.85 -17.92 5.16
C LEU A 328 6.87 -18.02 3.98
N MET A 329 5.65 -17.51 4.13
CA MET A 329 4.67 -17.38 3.04
C MET A 329 5.13 -16.42 1.93
N ARG A 330 5.92 -15.39 2.25
CA ARG A 330 6.53 -14.47 1.27
C ARG A 330 7.66 -15.13 0.49
N ALA A 331 8.43 -16.01 1.13
CA ALA A 331 9.48 -16.80 0.50
C ALA A 331 8.98 -18.06 -0.21
N LYS A 332 7.70 -18.44 -0.02
CA LYS A 332 7.11 -19.67 -0.56
C LYS A 332 7.89 -20.91 -0.13
N MET A 333 8.14 -21.03 1.17
CA MET A 333 8.87 -22.16 1.73
C MET A 333 8.15 -23.51 1.53
N ASP A 334 6.83 -23.48 1.36
CA ASP A 334 5.99 -24.65 1.03
C ASP A 334 6.34 -25.27 -0.33
N ASP A 335 6.65 -24.44 -1.32
CA ASP A 335 7.04 -24.86 -2.68
C ASP A 335 8.58 -25.00 -2.84
N ALA A 336 9.37 -24.70 -1.80
CA ALA A 336 10.83 -24.69 -1.89
C ALA A 336 11.43 -26.11 -1.93
N GLU A 337 12.49 -26.31 -2.73
CA GLU A 337 13.18 -27.61 -2.80
C GLU A 337 14.14 -27.85 -1.64
N ALA A 338 14.62 -26.79 -0.99
CA ALA A 338 15.47 -26.88 0.19
C ALA A 338 15.43 -25.58 1.01
N CYS A 339 15.65 -25.72 2.32
CA CYS A 339 15.87 -24.60 3.22
C CYS A 339 17.20 -24.74 3.95
N PHE A 340 18.07 -23.75 3.78
CA PHE A 340 19.33 -23.59 4.49
C PHE A 340 19.16 -22.65 5.68
N ILE A 341 19.54 -23.08 6.87
CA ILE A 341 19.55 -22.25 8.08
C ILE A 341 21.00 -22.15 8.56
N LEU A 342 21.56 -20.94 8.49
CA LEU A 342 22.94 -20.68 8.89
C LEU A 342 23.01 -19.92 10.22
N SER A 343 23.88 -20.39 11.12
CA SER A 343 24.14 -19.73 12.40
C SER A 343 25.08 -18.53 12.23
N SER A 344 24.88 -17.50 13.03
CA SER A 344 25.73 -16.30 13.02
C SER A 344 27.04 -16.56 13.77
N ARG A 345 28.16 -16.59 13.04
CA ARG A 345 29.48 -16.82 13.64
C ARG A 345 29.99 -15.66 14.52
N ASN A 346 29.52 -14.45 14.24
CA ASN A 346 30.07 -13.20 14.78
C ASN A 346 29.22 -12.59 15.90
N GLU A 347 28.31 -13.35 16.48
CA GLU A 347 27.47 -12.90 17.58
C GLU A 347 28.21 -13.02 18.92
N VAL A 348 27.95 -12.10 19.85
CA VAL A 348 28.67 -12.03 21.14
C VAL A 348 28.43 -13.29 21.97
N ASP A 349 27.20 -13.82 21.95
CA ASP A 349 26.86 -15.09 22.57
C ASP A 349 26.55 -16.14 21.50
N ARG A 350 27.47 -17.11 21.37
CA ARG A 350 27.31 -18.26 20.47
C ARG A 350 26.14 -19.15 20.86
N THR A 351 25.81 -19.22 22.14
CA THR A 351 24.73 -20.07 22.63
C THR A 351 23.37 -19.48 22.24
N ALA A 352 23.18 -18.17 22.43
CA ALA A 352 22.01 -17.47 21.92
C ALA A 352 21.84 -17.60 20.39
N ALA A 353 22.93 -17.51 19.63
CA ALA A 353 22.91 -17.72 18.18
C ALA A 353 22.37 -19.10 17.81
N ASP A 354 22.88 -20.16 18.46
CA ASP A 354 22.41 -21.53 18.25
C ASP A 354 20.94 -21.71 18.66
N HIS A 355 20.52 -21.17 19.82
CA HIS A 355 19.12 -21.19 20.23
C HIS A 355 18.21 -20.54 19.17
N GLN A 356 18.64 -19.45 18.56
CA GLN A 356 17.89 -18.81 17.48
C GLN A 356 17.80 -19.71 16.24
N THR A 357 18.88 -20.42 15.87
CA THR A 357 18.83 -21.39 14.76
C THR A 357 17.92 -22.58 15.03
N ILE A 358 17.91 -23.10 16.27
CA ILE A 358 17.00 -24.17 16.69
C ILE A 358 15.55 -23.72 16.50
N LEU A 359 15.19 -22.54 17.02
CA LEU A 359 13.84 -22.00 16.89
C LEU A 359 13.43 -21.78 15.42
N ARG A 360 14.35 -21.31 14.56
CA ARG A 360 14.10 -21.19 13.12
C ARG A 360 13.90 -22.53 12.44
N ALA A 361 14.66 -23.54 12.84
CA ALA A 361 14.53 -24.90 12.29
C ALA A 361 13.18 -25.51 12.65
N TRP A 362 12.72 -25.30 13.89
CA TRP A 362 11.39 -25.72 14.32
C TRP A 362 10.30 -24.98 13.56
N ALA A 363 10.36 -23.65 13.49
CA ALA A 363 9.38 -22.84 12.75
C ALA A 363 9.30 -23.23 11.26
N ALA A 364 10.44 -23.45 10.61
CA ALA A 364 10.50 -23.89 9.21
C ALA A 364 9.89 -25.30 9.02
N LYS A 365 10.17 -26.24 9.94
CA LYS A 365 9.66 -27.61 9.86
C LYS A 365 8.17 -27.69 10.16
N ASP A 366 7.69 -26.90 11.11
CA ASP A 366 6.27 -26.80 11.46
C ASP A 366 5.48 -26.19 10.29
N PHE A 367 6.03 -25.17 9.63
CA PHE A 367 5.39 -24.52 8.49
C PHE A 367 5.43 -25.36 7.20
N ALA A 368 6.58 -25.94 6.86
CA ALA A 368 6.81 -26.73 5.65
C ALA A 368 7.49 -28.07 5.97
N PRO A 369 6.73 -29.10 6.40
CA PRO A 369 7.30 -30.37 6.86
C PRO A 369 8.00 -31.18 5.75
N ASN A 370 7.59 -30.97 4.49
CA ASN A 370 8.12 -31.68 3.32
C ASN A 370 9.43 -31.07 2.78
N CYS A 371 9.76 -29.83 3.16
CA CYS A 371 10.98 -29.18 2.69
C CYS A 371 12.18 -29.80 3.43
N PRO A 372 13.22 -30.29 2.72
CA PRO A 372 14.42 -30.79 3.36
C PRO A 372 15.19 -29.64 4.01
N LEU A 373 15.64 -29.88 5.24
CA LEU A 373 16.23 -28.86 6.09
C LEU A 373 17.73 -29.09 6.29
N TYR A 374 18.52 -28.08 5.91
CA TYR A 374 19.97 -28.05 6.06
C TYR A 374 20.33 -27.03 7.13
N VAL A 375 20.83 -27.49 8.27
CA VAL A 375 21.06 -26.62 9.44
C VAL A 375 22.53 -26.62 9.85
N GLN A 376 23.09 -25.43 10.04
CA GLN A 376 24.40 -25.22 10.63
C GLN A 376 24.26 -24.78 12.09
N ILE A 377 24.97 -25.43 13.00
CA ILE A 377 25.01 -25.14 14.44
C ILE A 377 26.47 -24.96 14.87
N LEU A 378 26.73 -24.09 15.85
CA LEU A 378 28.08 -23.85 16.34
C LEU A 378 28.50 -24.94 17.35
N LYS A 379 27.77 -25.08 18.46
CA LYS A 379 28.13 -25.97 19.57
C LYS A 379 27.56 -27.40 19.42
N PRO A 380 28.30 -28.44 19.84
CA PRO A 380 27.84 -29.84 19.77
C PRO A 380 26.67 -30.13 20.70
N GLU A 381 26.61 -29.47 21.87
CA GLU A 381 25.54 -29.66 22.87
C GLU A 381 24.15 -29.38 22.27
N ASN A 382 24.08 -28.37 21.41
CA ASN A 382 22.85 -27.91 20.78
C ASN A 382 22.42 -28.78 19.59
N LYS A 383 23.31 -29.64 19.08
CA LYS A 383 23.06 -30.51 17.92
C LYS A 383 21.89 -31.47 18.16
N PHE A 384 21.71 -31.93 19.39
CA PHE A 384 20.61 -32.83 19.75
C PHE A 384 19.22 -32.23 19.44
N HIS A 385 19.06 -30.92 19.63
CA HIS A 385 17.78 -30.23 19.45
C HIS A 385 17.35 -30.10 17.98
N VAL A 386 18.26 -30.29 17.02
CA VAL A 386 17.98 -30.18 15.58
C VAL A 386 18.24 -31.51 14.86
N LYS A 387 18.30 -32.62 15.60
CA LYS A 387 18.51 -33.96 15.04
C LYS A 387 17.38 -34.41 14.10
N PHE A 388 16.23 -33.75 14.15
CA PHE A 388 15.10 -33.99 13.24
C PHE A 388 15.33 -33.40 11.84
N ALA A 389 16.29 -32.49 11.66
CA ALA A 389 16.65 -31.96 10.35
C ALA A 389 17.38 -33.02 9.53
N ASP A 390 17.17 -32.99 8.21
CA ASP A 390 17.73 -33.99 7.29
C ASP A 390 19.26 -33.96 7.28
N HIS A 391 19.84 -32.77 7.32
CA HIS A 391 21.28 -32.58 7.35
C HIS A 391 21.69 -31.53 8.39
N VAL A 392 22.58 -31.91 9.31
CA VAL A 392 23.09 -31.03 10.37
C VAL A 392 24.62 -30.98 10.31
N VAL A 393 25.15 -29.76 10.21
CA VAL A 393 26.59 -29.50 10.26
C VAL A 393 26.91 -28.76 11.55
N CYS A 394 27.67 -29.41 12.44
CA CYS A 394 28.16 -28.79 13.67
C CYS A 394 29.58 -28.26 13.45
N GLU A 395 29.76 -26.95 13.56
CA GLU A 395 31.02 -26.26 13.24
C GLU A 395 32.15 -26.65 14.19
N GLU A 396 31.89 -26.65 15.51
CA GLU A 396 32.92 -27.01 16.50
C GLU A 396 33.36 -28.48 16.38
N GLU A 397 32.44 -29.42 16.15
CA GLU A 397 32.79 -30.83 15.94
C GLU A 397 33.74 -30.99 14.74
N PHE A 398 33.38 -30.40 13.59
CA PHE A 398 34.24 -30.46 12.39
C PHE A 398 35.58 -29.77 12.62
N LYS A 399 35.58 -28.60 13.26
CA LYS A 399 36.79 -27.84 13.53
C LYS A 399 37.76 -28.63 14.42
N TYR A 400 37.30 -29.16 15.54
CA TYR A 400 38.15 -29.92 16.46
C TYR A 400 38.58 -31.26 15.87
N ALA A 401 37.74 -31.93 15.08
CA ALA A 401 38.11 -33.14 14.37
C ALA A 401 39.27 -32.90 13.38
N MET A 402 39.22 -31.81 12.60
CA MET A 402 40.31 -31.47 11.66
C MET A 402 41.62 -31.12 12.38
N LEU A 403 41.55 -30.42 13.51
CA LEU A 403 42.73 -30.13 14.32
C LEU A 403 43.34 -31.39 14.92
N ALA A 404 42.52 -32.34 15.40
CA ALA A 404 43.00 -33.62 15.91
C ALA A 404 43.64 -34.47 14.81
N LEU A 405 43.04 -34.52 13.62
CA LEU A 405 43.59 -35.24 12.47
C LEU A 405 44.90 -34.64 11.97
N ASN A 406 45.06 -33.32 12.01
CA ASN A 406 46.30 -32.64 11.69
C ASN A 406 47.49 -33.08 12.58
N CYS A 407 47.24 -33.51 13.82
CA CYS A 407 48.29 -34.04 14.70
C CYS A 407 48.79 -35.43 14.27
N VAL A 408 47.95 -36.22 13.58
CA VAL A 408 48.30 -37.56 13.09
C VAL A 408 48.88 -37.47 11.69
N CYS A 409 48.20 -36.72 10.81
CA CYS A 409 48.56 -36.55 9.41
C CYS A 409 48.69 -35.06 9.09
N PRO A 410 49.83 -34.58 8.59
CA PRO A 410 49.99 -33.17 8.27
C PRO A 410 49.01 -32.74 7.18
N ALA A 411 48.48 -31.52 7.30
CA ALA A 411 47.63 -30.84 6.31
C ALA A 411 46.31 -31.55 5.92
N THR A 412 45.78 -32.45 6.74
CA THR A 412 44.45 -33.06 6.51
C THR A 412 43.34 -32.03 6.40
N SER A 413 43.37 -30.99 7.24
CA SER A 413 42.44 -29.85 7.14
C SER A 413 42.41 -29.22 5.74
N THR A 414 43.57 -28.92 5.15
CA THR A 414 43.69 -28.36 3.80
C THR A 414 43.13 -29.32 2.75
N LEU A 415 43.44 -30.61 2.87
CA LEU A 415 42.92 -31.64 1.96
C LEU A 415 41.39 -31.65 1.97
N VAL A 416 40.76 -31.68 3.15
CA VAL A 416 39.29 -31.71 3.26
C VAL A 416 38.68 -30.41 2.75
N THR A 417 39.25 -29.25 3.09
CA THR A 417 38.78 -27.95 2.57
C THR A 417 38.80 -27.91 1.04
N LEU A 418 39.86 -28.41 0.40
CA LEU A 418 39.95 -28.46 -1.07
C LEU A 418 38.96 -29.45 -1.70
N LEU A 419 38.61 -30.53 -1.01
CA LEU A 419 37.62 -31.51 -1.49
C LEU A 419 36.19 -30.99 -1.39
N VAL A 420 35.88 -30.19 -0.35
CA VAL A 420 34.55 -29.64 -0.13
C VAL A 420 34.29 -28.43 -1.04
N HIS A 421 35.29 -27.60 -1.29
CA HIS A 421 35.15 -26.47 -2.22
C HIS A 421 35.16 -26.94 -3.67
N THR A 422 34.04 -26.77 -4.36
CA THR A 422 33.96 -27.11 -5.77
C THR A 422 34.70 -26.09 -6.62
N SER A 423 35.83 -26.51 -7.18
CA SER A 423 36.63 -25.72 -8.11
C SER A 423 36.83 -26.47 -9.42
N ARG A 424 37.00 -25.72 -10.51
CA ARG A 424 37.41 -26.28 -11.81
C ARG A 424 38.89 -25.98 -11.97
N GLY A 425 39.72 -27.01 -12.18
CA GLY A 425 41.15 -26.87 -12.42
C GLY A 425 41.47 -26.32 -13.81
N GLN A 426 41.03 -25.09 -14.07
CA GLN A 426 41.37 -24.31 -15.27
C GLN A 426 42.61 -23.46 -15.05
#